data_AF-A0A6J2JMD2-F1
#
_entry.id   AF-A0A6J2JMD2-F1
#
_cell.length_a   1.000
_cell.length_b   1.000
_cell.length_c   1.000
_cell.angle_alpha   90.00
_cell.angle_beta   90.00
_cell.angle_gamma   90.00
#
_symmetry.space_group_name_H-M   'P 1'
#
loop_
_entity.id
_entity.type
_entity.pdbx_description
1 polymer ?
#
loop_
_entity_poly.entity_id
_entity_poly.type
_entity_poly.pdbx_seq_one_letter_code
_entity_poly.pdbx_strand_id
1 'polypeptide(L)'
;MKLLVVLAMCVLAANAGVVELSADSSNQDLEEKLYNSILTGDYDSAVRQSLEYESQGKGSIVGNVTYNLIVDRRQNTMEYCYKLWVGNGEHIVRKYFPFNFRLIMAGNYVNLIYRNYKLALKLGSTTNPSNERIAYGDGADKHTEFVSWKFVTLWEDNRVYFKIHNTKYNQYLKLSSKTDSNTGDRLVYGDSTADSTSEQWFLQPAKYENDLLFFIYNREYNDALKLGGIVDGSRDRMAFGHDGEVAGLPALYSWMVPRFWTAA
;
A
#
# COMPACT_ATOMS: atom_id res chain seq x y z
N MET A 1 -10.24 -11.43 90.14
CA MET A 1 -11.00 -11.76 88.92
C MET A 1 -11.13 -10.50 88.08
N LYS A 2 -10.42 -10.44 86.95
CA LYS A 2 -10.48 -9.34 85.98
C LYS A 2 -11.36 -9.83 84.82
N LEU A 3 -12.48 -9.15 84.55
CA LEU A 3 -13.31 -9.42 83.38
C LEU A 3 -12.89 -8.45 82.27
N LEU A 4 -12.36 -8.99 81.17
CA LEU A 4 -12.00 -8.27 79.95
C LEU A 4 -13.26 -7.97 79.14
N VAL A 5 -13.52 -6.70 78.85
CA VAL A 5 -14.51 -6.26 77.86
C VAL A 5 -13.77 -6.13 76.53
N VAL A 6 -14.12 -6.96 75.55
CA VAL A 6 -13.62 -6.87 74.18
C VAL A 6 -14.61 -6.03 73.38
N LEU A 7 -14.22 -4.80 73.04
CA LEU A 7 -14.92 -3.94 72.10
C LEU A 7 -14.53 -4.35 70.67
N ALA A 8 -15.46 -4.93 69.93
CA ALA A 8 -15.33 -5.16 68.49
C ALA A 8 -15.53 -3.84 67.75
N MET A 9 -14.45 -3.27 67.21
CA MET A 9 -14.52 -2.16 66.26
C MET A 9 -14.78 -2.70 64.86
N CYS A 10 -15.99 -2.49 64.34
CA CYS A 10 -16.30 -2.66 62.93
C CYS A 10 -15.61 -1.54 62.13
N VAL A 11 -14.50 -1.87 61.48
CA VAL A 11 -13.89 -1.01 60.45
C VAL A 11 -14.74 -1.14 59.19
N LEU A 12 -15.57 -0.14 58.91
CA LEU A 12 -16.19 0.05 57.61
C LEU A 12 -15.09 0.51 56.63
N ALA A 13 -14.57 -0.43 55.86
CA ALA A 13 -13.77 -0.12 54.68
C ALA A 13 -14.71 0.49 53.63
N ALA A 14 -14.71 1.82 53.52
CA ALA A 14 -15.25 2.48 52.36
C ALA A 14 -14.36 2.11 51.16
N ASN A 15 -14.83 1.18 50.32
CA ASN A 15 -14.30 0.97 48.99
C ASN A 15 -14.46 2.30 48.23
N ALA A 16 -13.40 3.12 48.25
CA ALA A 16 -13.18 4.11 47.22
C ALA A 16 -12.94 3.31 45.93
N GLY A 17 -14.04 3.00 45.23
CA GLY A 17 -13.97 2.62 43.84
C GLY A 17 -13.25 3.75 43.13
N VAL A 18 -11.99 3.52 42.79
CA VAL A 18 -11.30 4.31 41.78
C VAL A 18 -12.07 4.02 40.50
N VAL A 19 -13.09 4.82 40.24
CA VAL A 19 -13.55 5.04 38.88
C VAL A 19 -12.36 5.70 38.23
N GLU A 20 -11.52 4.92 37.54
CA GLU A 20 -10.68 5.47 36.49
C GLU A 20 -11.64 6.13 35.51
N LEU A 21 -11.88 7.43 35.70
CA LEU A 21 -12.31 8.31 34.64
C LEU A 21 -11.21 8.18 33.59
N SER A 22 -11.41 7.29 32.63
CA SER A 22 -10.70 7.35 31.35
C SER A 22 -10.93 8.77 30.85
N ALA A 23 -9.91 9.61 30.99
CA ALA A 23 -9.96 10.96 30.47
C ALA A 23 -10.37 10.83 29.00
N ASP A 24 -11.49 11.44 28.64
CA ASP A 24 -12.03 11.42 27.29
C ASP A 24 -10.97 12.14 26.43
N SER A 25 -10.02 11.37 25.90
CA SER A 25 -8.93 11.90 25.10
C SER A 25 -9.55 12.59 23.90
N SER A 26 -9.09 13.79 23.59
CA SER A 26 -9.65 14.52 22.47
C SER A 26 -9.46 13.70 21.19
N ASN A 27 -10.35 13.87 20.21
CA ASN A 27 -10.18 13.18 18.91
C ASN A 27 -8.82 13.48 18.28
N GLN A 28 -8.26 14.67 18.53
CA GLN A 28 -6.94 15.05 18.04
C GLN A 28 -5.81 14.23 18.69
N ASP A 29 -5.86 14.01 20.01
CA ASP A 29 -4.87 13.17 20.70
C ASP A 29 -4.94 11.71 20.21
N LEU A 30 -6.16 11.22 19.93
CA LEU A 30 -6.39 9.87 19.40
C LEU A 30 -5.91 9.74 17.94
N GLU A 31 -6.08 10.78 17.12
CA GLU A 31 -5.53 10.85 15.76
C GLU A 31 -4.01 10.82 15.77
N GLU A 32 -3.37 11.64 16.62
CA GLU A 32 -1.91 11.67 16.76
C GLU A 32 -1.36 10.32 17.23
N LYS A 33 -2.00 9.71 18.23
CA LYS A 33 -1.61 8.40 18.75
C LYS A 33 -1.67 7.31 17.66
N LEU A 34 -2.75 7.26 16.89
CA LEU A 34 -2.91 6.29 15.80
C LEU A 34 -1.89 6.54 14.69
N TYR A 35 -1.72 7.80 14.26
CA TYR A 35 -0.73 8.17 13.25
C TYR A 35 0.69 7.77 13.66
N ASN A 36 1.06 8.02 14.93
CA ASN A 36 2.36 7.66 15.47
C ASN A 36 2.58 6.15 15.53
N SER A 37 1.58 5.36 15.96
CA SER A 37 1.68 3.88 15.91
C SER A 37 1.93 3.36 14.49
N ILE A 38 1.32 3.97 13.48
CA ILE A 38 1.54 3.61 12.07
C ILE A 38 2.95 3.98 11.63
N LEU A 39 3.44 5.18 11.98
CA LEU A 39 4.78 5.63 11.62
C LEU A 39 5.89 4.79 12.27
N THR A 40 5.73 4.38 13.52
CA THR A 40 6.72 3.56 14.23
C THR A 40 6.67 2.08 13.82
N GLY A 41 5.69 1.70 12.98
CA GLY A 41 5.51 0.32 12.54
C GLY A 41 4.88 -0.60 13.59
N ASP A 42 4.28 -0.04 14.65
CA ASP A 42 3.46 -0.78 15.62
C ASP A 42 2.05 -0.98 15.07
N TYR A 43 1.96 -1.78 14.01
CA TYR A 43 0.71 -1.99 13.28
C TYR A 43 -0.32 -2.78 14.08
N ASP A 44 0.10 -3.63 15.02
CA ASP A 44 -0.83 -4.36 15.88
C ASP A 44 -1.56 -3.39 16.82
N SER A 45 -0.85 -2.41 17.39
CA SER A 45 -1.47 -1.32 18.13
C SER A 45 -2.35 -0.44 17.24
N ALA A 46 -1.91 -0.11 16.02
CA ALA A 46 -2.70 0.68 15.08
C ALA A 46 -4.03 -0.01 14.71
N VAL A 47 -4.01 -1.33 14.45
CA VAL A 47 -5.21 -2.13 14.17
C VAL A 47 -6.16 -2.14 15.37
N ARG A 48 -5.64 -2.41 16.58
CA ARG A 48 -6.45 -2.42 17.81
C ARG A 48 -7.12 -1.07 18.06
N GLN A 49 -6.38 0.03 17.95
CA GLN A 49 -6.91 1.39 18.08
C GLN A 49 -8.00 1.67 17.04
N SER A 50 -7.79 1.26 15.79
CA SER A 50 -8.77 1.49 14.70
C SER A 50 -10.09 0.75 14.94
N LEU A 51 -10.01 -0.52 15.38
CA LEU A 51 -11.18 -1.33 15.73
C LEU A 51 -11.93 -0.73 16.91
N GLU A 52 -11.20 -0.29 17.94
CA GLU A 52 -11.77 0.39 19.11
C GLU A 52 -12.50 1.67 18.71
N TYR A 53 -11.87 2.56 17.93
CA TYR A 53 -12.47 3.81 17.49
C TYR A 53 -13.71 3.58 16.62
N GLU A 54 -13.69 2.60 15.71
CA GLU A 54 -14.89 2.26 14.93
C GLU A 54 -16.03 1.76 15.82
N SER A 55 -15.74 0.89 16.80
CA SER A 55 -16.75 0.36 17.72
C SER A 55 -17.40 1.42 18.61
N GLN A 56 -16.67 2.50 18.92
CA GLN A 56 -17.13 3.65 19.70
C GLN A 56 -17.82 4.72 18.83
N GLY A 57 -17.99 4.49 17.53
CA GLY A 57 -18.55 5.47 16.60
C GLY A 57 -17.60 6.64 16.28
N LYS A 58 -16.33 6.55 16.66
CA LYS A 58 -15.26 7.54 16.44
C LYS A 58 -14.42 7.25 15.18
N GLY A 59 -14.94 6.47 14.23
CA GLY A 59 -14.18 6.05 13.06
C GLY A 59 -13.75 7.16 12.09
N SER A 60 -14.27 8.40 12.24
CA SER A 60 -13.73 9.57 11.54
C SER A 60 -12.25 9.80 11.83
N ILE A 61 -11.76 9.42 13.02
CA ILE A 61 -10.34 9.44 13.39
C ILE A 61 -9.51 8.61 12.41
N VAL A 62 -9.98 7.41 12.05
CA VAL A 62 -9.31 6.53 11.09
C VAL A 62 -9.29 7.15 9.70
N GLY A 63 -10.41 7.78 9.28
CA GLY A 63 -10.50 8.51 8.02
C GLY A 63 -9.50 9.66 7.94
N ASN A 64 -9.40 10.48 8.98
CA ASN A 64 -8.49 11.63 9.06
C ASN A 64 -7.02 11.18 9.04
N VAL A 65 -6.66 10.18 9.84
CA VAL A 65 -5.29 9.63 9.85
C VAL A 65 -4.92 9.03 8.50
N THR A 66 -5.82 8.26 7.88
CA THR A 66 -5.59 7.69 6.55
C THR A 66 -5.37 8.78 5.50
N TYR A 67 -6.18 9.84 5.53
CA TYR A 67 -6.01 10.99 4.65
C TYR A 67 -4.64 11.66 4.84
N ASN A 68 -4.25 11.93 6.07
CA ASN A 68 -2.98 12.59 6.39
C ASN A 68 -1.78 11.74 5.96
N LEU A 69 -1.81 10.42 6.20
CA LEU A 69 -0.75 9.52 5.75
C LEU A 69 -0.54 9.54 4.22
N ILE A 70 -1.64 9.64 3.44
CA ILE A 70 -1.59 9.75 1.98
C ILE A 70 -1.03 11.11 1.55
N VAL A 71 -1.46 12.20 2.19
CA VAL A 71 -0.96 13.57 1.92
C VAL A 71 0.55 13.65 2.20
N ASP A 72 0.98 13.05 3.31
CA ASP A 72 2.38 13.00 3.74
C ASP A 72 3.20 11.96 2.96
N ARG A 73 2.57 11.24 2.03
CA ARG A 73 3.18 10.18 1.20
C ARG A 73 3.88 9.12 2.04
N ARG A 74 3.28 8.69 3.14
CA ARG A 74 3.86 7.67 4.02
C ARG A 74 3.69 6.29 3.42
N GLN A 75 4.80 5.58 3.19
CA GLN A 75 4.77 4.18 2.76
C GLN A 75 3.95 3.31 3.73
N ASN A 76 4.13 3.51 5.04
CA ASN A 76 3.45 2.81 6.15
C ASN A 76 1.92 2.76 6.01
N THR A 77 1.31 3.62 5.18
CA THR A 77 -0.11 3.52 4.81
C THR A 77 -0.45 2.16 4.21
N MET A 78 0.44 1.58 3.40
CA MET A 78 0.25 0.29 2.77
C MET A 78 0.25 -0.83 3.80
N GLU A 79 1.23 -0.83 4.71
CA GLU A 79 1.32 -1.78 5.81
C GLU A 79 0.12 -1.69 6.76
N TYR A 80 -0.29 -0.48 7.13
CA TYR A 80 -1.48 -0.26 7.96
C TYR A 80 -2.75 -0.82 7.28
N CYS A 81 -2.93 -0.53 5.99
CA CYS A 81 -4.03 -1.08 5.22
C CYS A 81 -4.00 -2.62 5.17
N TYR A 82 -2.82 -3.21 4.90
CA TYR A 82 -2.65 -4.66 4.87
C TYR A 82 -2.98 -5.31 6.22
N LYS A 83 -2.47 -4.73 7.31
CA LYS A 83 -2.66 -5.26 8.67
C LYS A 83 -4.12 -5.15 9.12
N LEU A 84 -4.84 -4.10 8.73
CA LEU A 84 -6.31 -4.06 8.89
C LEU A 84 -6.98 -5.15 8.05
N TRP A 85 -6.59 -5.32 6.79
CA TRP A 85 -7.20 -6.29 5.88
C TRP A 85 -7.12 -7.72 6.42
N VAL A 86 -5.96 -8.15 6.91
CA VAL A 86 -5.78 -9.49 7.49
C VAL A 86 -6.15 -9.59 8.98
N GLY A 87 -6.43 -8.45 9.63
CA GLY A 87 -6.66 -8.33 11.07
C GLY A 87 -8.12 -8.05 11.46
N ASN A 88 -9.09 -8.59 10.73
CA ASN A 88 -10.54 -8.37 10.91
C ASN A 88 -11.03 -6.92 10.68
N GLY A 89 -10.18 -6.06 10.12
CA GLY A 89 -10.45 -4.65 9.83
C GLY A 89 -10.89 -4.36 8.39
N GLU A 90 -11.27 -5.36 7.59
CA GLU A 90 -11.67 -5.13 6.18
C GLU A 90 -12.78 -4.08 6.02
N HIS A 91 -13.74 -4.05 6.95
CA HIS A 91 -14.84 -3.09 6.93
C HIS A 91 -14.36 -1.64 7.13
N ILE A 92 -13.31 -1.45 7.95
CA ILE A 92 -12.63 -0.16 8.14
C ILE A 92 -11.94 0.25 6.84
N VAL A 93 -11.22 -0.67 6.19
CA VAL A 93 -10.58 -0.42 4.89
C VAL A 93 -11.63 0.02 3.85
N ARG A 94 -12.77 -0.66 3.78
CA ARG A 94 -13.86 -0.33 2.85
C ARG A 94 -14.51 1.03 3.09
N LYS A 95 -14.47 1.54 4.32
CA LYS A 95 -15.16 2.78 4.73
C LYS A 95 -14.25 4.01 4.67
N TYR A 96 -12.98 3.87 5.04
CA TYR A 96 -12.07 5.00 5.26
C TYR A 96 -10.90 5.10 4.29
N PHE A 97 -10.58 4.03 3.55
CA PHE A 97 -9.54 4.07 2.55
C PHE A 97 -10.14 4.33 1.16
N PRO A 98 -9.39 5.03 0.28
CA PRO A 98 -9.77 5.11 -1.12
C PRO A 98 -9.95 3.73 -1.74
N PHE A 99 -10.91 3.61 -2.65
CA PHE A 99 -11.31 2.33 -3.23
C PHE A 99 -10.15 1.51 -3.83
N ASN A 100 -9.10 2.17 -4.33
CA ASN A 100 -7.94 1.52 -4.94
C ASN A 100 -7.17 0.64 -3.93
N PHE A 101 -7.13 1.00 -2.64
CA PHE A 101 -6.52 0.15 -1.61
C PHE A 101 -7.23 -1.21 -1.51
N ARG A 102 -8.57 -1.22 -1.61
CA ARG A 102 -9.36 -2.46 -1.65
C ARG A 102 -9.02 -3.30 -2.88
N LEU A 103 -8.84 -2.67 -4.04
CA LEU A 103 -8.47 -3.39 -5.26
C LEU A 103 -7.12 -4.10 -5.11
N ILE A 104 -6.15 -3.42 -4.52
CA ILE A 104 -4.81 -3.94 -4.26
C ILE A 104 -4.86 -5.10 -3.25
N MET A 105 -5.44 -4.89 -2.06
CA MET A 105 -5.42 -5.89 -0.98
C MET A 105 -6.29 -7.12 -1.27
N ALA A 106 -7.39 -6.95 -2.00
CA ALA A 106 -8.26 -8.07 -2.39
C ALA A 106 -7.74 -8.86 -3.61
N GLY A 107 -6.61 -8.46 -4.21
CA GLY A 107 -6.07 -9.10 -5.41
C GLY A 107 -7.00 -9.00 -6.62
N ASN A 108 -7.79 -7.91 -6.71
CA ASN A 108 -8.66 -7.70 -7.87
C ASN A 108 -7.84 -7.42 -9.14
N TYR A 109 -8.46 -7.69 -10.29
CA TYR A 109 -7.91 -7.25 -11.58
C TYR A 109 -7.96 -5.73 -11.69
N VAL A 110 -6.82 -5.14 -12.06
CA VAL A 110 -6.58 -3.71 -12.17
C VAL A 110 -5.78 -3.37 -13.41
N ASN A 111 -5.79 -2.09 -13.79
CA ASN A 111 -4.80 -1.54 -14.70
C ASN A 111 -3.72 -0.82 -13.89
N LEU A 112 -2.52 -0.73 -14.46
CA LEU A 112 -1.49 0.20 -13.98
C LEU A 112 -1.32 1.27 -15.05
N ILE A 113 -1.85 2.46 -14.81
CA ILE A 113 -1.86 3.54 -15.79
C ILE A 113 -0.92 4.66 -15.36
N TYR A 114 0.11 4.91 -16.15
CA TYR A 114 1.10 5.94 -15.82
C TYR A 114 0.50 7.34 -15.90
N ARG A 115 0.63 8.15 -14.84
CA ARG A 115 -0.07 9.45 -14.75
C ARG A 115 0.33 10.42 -15.86
N ASN A 116 1.61 10.46 -16.20
CA ASN A 116 2.19 11.43 -17.13
C ASN A 116 1.70 11.20 -18.58
N TYR A 117 1.78 9.96 -19.05
CA TYR A 117 1.45 9.62 -20.45
C TYR A 117 0.08 8.98 -20.63
N LYS A 118 -0.62 8.64 -19.54
CA LYS A 118 -1.91 7.96 -19.54
C LYS A 118 -1.89 6.63 -20.29
N LEU A 119 -0.75 5.94 -20.30
CA LEU A 119 -0.57 4.62 -20.95
C LEU A 119 -0.70 3.51 -19.92
N ALA A 120 -1.33 2.40 -20.30
CA ALA A 120 -1.49 1.24 -19.43
C ALA A 120 -0.30 0.29 -19.58
N LEU A 121 0.20 -0.25 -18.46
CA LEU A 121 1.31 -1.20 -18.46
C LEU A 121 0.87 -2.52 -19.11
N LYS A 122 1.75 -3.11 -19.93
CA LYS A 122 1.63 -4.45 -20.51
C LYS A 122 3.00 -5.15 -20.56
N LEU A 123 2.98 -6.43 -20.93
CA LEU A 123 4.17 -7.16 -21.37
C LEU A 123 4.15 -7.33 -22.90
N GLY A 124 5.33 -7.32 -23.53
CA GLY A 124 5.50 -7.56 -24.96
C GLY A 124 5.20 -9.00 -25.38
N SER A 125 4.83 -9.21 -26.64
CA SER A 125 4.42 -10.53 -27.17
C SER A 125 5.60 -11.49 -27.43
N THR A 126 6.84 -11.01 -27.43
CA THR A 126 8.04 -11.81 -27.62
C THR A 126 8.76 -12.08 -26.29
N THR A 127 9.46 -13.21 -26.20
CA THR A 127 10.31 -13.57 -25.07
C THR A 127 11.78 -13.53 -25.43
N ASN A 128 12.63 -13.24 -24.44
CA ASN A 128 14.08 -13.45 -24.53
C ASN A 128 14.42 -14.95 -24.30
N PRO A 129 15.71 -15.37 -24.39
CA PRO A 129 16.13 -16.75 -24.12
C PRO A 129 15.83 -17.26 -22.70
N SER A 130 15.66 -16.36 -21.74
CA SER A 130 15.25 -16.67 -20.36
C SER A 130 13.72 -16.79 -20.22
N ASN A 131 12.97 -16.76 -21.33
CA ASN A 131 11.51 -16.76 -21.38
C ASN A 131 10.86 -15.52 -20.71
N GLU A 132 11.59 -14.43 -20.57
CA GLU A 132 11.09 -13.17 -19.99
C GLU A 132 10.57 -12.23 -21.08
N ARG A 133 9.59 -11.41 -20.73
CA ARG A 133 8.98 -10.40 -21.62
C ARG A 133 9.37 -9.00 -21.19
N ILE A 134 9.68 -8.10 -22.12
CA ILE A 134 9.91 -6.69 -21.76
C ILE A 134 8.57 -6.03 -21.42
N ALA A 135 8.56 -5.16 -20.42
CA ALA A 135 7.38 -4.37 -20.04
C ALA A 135 7.32 -3.01 -20.77
N TYR A 136 6.10 -2.59 -21.11
CA TYR A 136 5.82 -1.36 -21.85
C TYR A 136 4.57 -0.67 -21.31
N GLY A 137 4.47 0.65 -21.50
CA GLY A 137 3.19 1.34 -21.54
C GLY A 137 2.64 1.30 -22.96
N ASP A 138 1.46 0.72 -23.13
CA ASP A 138 0.79 0.59 -24.43
C ASP A 138 0.31 1.95 -24.95
N GLY A 139 0.67 2.29 -26.20
CA GLY A 139 0.31 3.54 -26.86
C GLY A 139 -1.19 3.71 -27.17
N ALA A 140 -1.98 2.63 -27.16
CA ALA A 140 -3.39 2.61 -27.56
C ALA A 140 -4.30 1.86 -26.58
N ASP A 141 -3.95 0.64 -26.18
CA ASP A 141 -4.79 -0.24 -25.39
C ASP A 141 -4.84 0.14 -23.90
N LYS A 142 -6.05 0.10 -23.34
CA LYS A 142 -6.35 0.31 -21.92
C LYS A 142 -7.43 -0.63 -21.39
N HIS A 143 -7.89 -1.61 -22.18
CA HIS A 143 -9.11 -2.36 -21.88
C HIS A 143 -9.00 -3.86 -22.14
N THR A 144 -8.03 -4.34 -22.92
CA THR A 144 -7.90 -5.78 -23.14
C THR A 144 -7.16 -6.48 -22.00
N GLU A 145 -7.18 -7.82 -22.02
CA GLU A 145 -6.44 -8.65 -21.07
C GLU A 145 -4.92 -8.40 -21.03
N PHE A 146 -4.32 -7.81 -22.09
CA PHE A 146 -2.88 -7.52 -22.14
C PHE A 146 -2.43 -6.50 -21.09
N VAL A 147 -3.35 -5.60 -20.71
CA VAL A 147 -3.11 -4.54 -19.70
C VAL A 147 -3.74 -4.86 -18.34
N SER A 148 -4.20 -6.10 -18.16
CA SER A 148 -4.77 -6.59 -16.89
C SER A 148 -3.69 -7.11 -15.96
N TRP A 149 -3.69 -6.63 -14.73
CA TRP A 149 -2.77 -7.02 -13.66
C TRP A 149 -3.51 -7.34 -12.37
N LYS A 150 -2.87 -8.02 -11.43
CA LYS A 150 -3.30 -8.12 -10.03
C LYS A 150 -2.12 -8.05 -9.08
N PHE A 151 -2.38 -7.58 -7.87
CA PHE A 151 -1.40 -7.56 -6.79
C PHE A 151 -1.54 -8.83 -5.94
N VAL A 152 -0.40 -9.43 -5.56
CA VAL A 152 -0.34 -10.51 -4.57
C VAL A 152 0.55 -10.05 -3.43
N THR A 153 -0.01 -9.95 -2.23
CA THR A 153 0.68 -9.44 -1.04
C THR A 153 1.65 -10.45 -0.44
N LEU A 154 2.77 -9.95 0.07
CA LEU A 154 3.76 -10.67 0.86
C LEU A 154 4.09 -9.83 2.10
N TRP A 155 4.07 -10.42 3.29
CA TRP A 155 4.47 -9.75 4.53
C TRP A 155 5.82 -10.27 5.01
N GLU A 156 6.81 -9.39 5.07
CA GLU A 156 8.16 -9.74 5.50
C GLU A 156 8.84 -8.53 6.14
N ASP A 157 9.63 -8.73 7.19
CA ASP A 157 10.37 -7.66 7.90
C ASP A 157 9.54 -6.42 8.26
N ASN A 158 8.33 -6.66 8.77
CA ASN A 158 7.36 -5.64 9.16
C ASN A 158 6.91 -4.71 8.01
N ARG A 159 6.98 -5.21 6.77
CA ARG A 159 6.58 -4.49 5.55
C ARG A 159 5.68 -5.34 4.68
N VAL A 160 4.86 -4.66 3.89
CA VAL A 160 4.07 -5.30 2.85
C VAL A 160 4.74 -5.07 1.50
N TYR A 161 5.04 -6.17 0.83
CA TYR A 161 5.51 -6.21 -0.54
C TYR A 161 4.43 -6.81 -1.45
N PHE A 162 4.62 -6.62 -2.74
CA PHE A 162 3.67 -7.04 -3.75
C PHE A 162 4.39 -7.73 -4.91
N LYS A 163 3.88 -8.89 -5.28
CA LYS A 163 4.14 -9.51 -6.58
C LYS A 163 3.11 -8.93 -7.55
N ILE A 164 3.56 -8.29 -8.64
CA ILE A 164 2.68 -7.64 -9.63
C ILE A 164 2.51 -8.59 -10.81
N HIS A 165 1.36 -9.27 -10.88
CA HIS A 165 1.10 -10.36 -11.81
C HIS A 165 0.33 -9.89 -13.04
N ASN A 166 0.84 -10.19 -14.23
CA ASN A 166 0.16 -9.97 -15.50
C ASN A 166 -0.80 -11.12 -15.81
N THR A 167 -2.08 -10.80 -16.03
CA THR A 167 -3.13 -11.80 -16.25
C THR A 167 -2.92 -12.59 -17.54
N LYS A 168 -2.56 -11.91 -18.64
CA LYS A 168 -2.46 -12.53 -19.97
C LYS A 168 -1.35 -13.58 -20.06
N TYR A 169 -0.17 -13.23 -19.57
CA TYR A 169 1.03 -14.07 -19.75
C TYR A 169 1.38 -14.91 -18.53
N ASN A 170 0.64 -14.77 -17.43
CA ASN A 170 0.93 -15.44 -16.16
C ASN A 170 2.39 -15.22 -15.72
N GLN A 171 2.83 -13.96 -15.75
CA GLN A 171 4.19 -13.54 -15.40
C GLN A 171 4.16 -12.38 -14.40
N TYR A 172 5.21 -12.24 -13.61
CA TYR A 172 5.38 -11.23 -12.59
C TYR A 172 6.38 -10.17 -13.01
N LEU A 173 6.04 -8.91 -12.72
CA LEU A 173 6.92 -7.78 -13.01
C LEU A 173 8.21 -7.86 -12.19
N LYS A 174 9.36 -7.63 -12.82
CA LYS A 174 10.68 -7.62 -12.17
C LYS A 174 11.61 -6.58 -12.76
N LEU A 175 12.67 -6.24 -12.02
CA LEU A 175 13.80 -5.49 -12.57
C LEU A 175 14.97 -6.38 -12.95
N SER A 176 15.62 -5.97 -14.04
CA SER A 176 16.93 -6.47 -14.47
C SER A 176 18.00 -6.24 -13.41
N SER A 177 18.91 -7.21 -13.24
CA SER A 177 20.14 -7.00 -12.47
C SER A 177 21.15 -6.07 -13.16
N LYS A 178 20.98 -5.84 -14.47
CA LYS A 178 21.80 -4.93 -15.27
C LYS A 178 21.15 -3.57 -15.42
N THR A 179 21.96 -2.53 -15.25
CA THR A 179 21.64 -1.14 -15.58
C THR A 179 22.02 -0.82 -17.02
N ASP A 180 21.32 0.15 -17.61
CA ASP A 180 21.76 0.84 -18.81
C ASP A 180 22.96 1.73 -18.44
N SER A 181 24.07 1.61 -19.18
CA SER A 181 25.31 2.31 -18.85
C SER A 181 25.25 3.83 -19.06
N ASN A 182 24.25 4.32 -19.79
CA ASN A 182 24.13 5.74 -20.11
C ASN A 182 23.15 6.44 -19.16
N THR A 183 22.09 5.76 -18.72
CA THR A 183 21.07 6.37 -17.85
C THR A 183 21.10 5.89 -16.41
N GLY A 184 21.76 4.76 -16.11
CA GLY A 184 21.68 4.09 -14.81
C GLY A 184 20.37 3.31 -14.61
N ASP A 185 19.37 3.51 -15.47
CA ASP A 185 18.06 2.87 -15.34
C ASP A 185 18.12 1.35 -15.59
N ARG A 186 17.19 0.60 -15.00
CA ARG A 186 17.07 -0.85 -15.18
C ARG A 186 15.89 -1.20 -16.07
N LEU A 187 16.08 -2.14 -16.99
CA LEU A 187 14.96 -2.69 -17.77
C LEU A 187 13.98 -3.45 -16.87
N VAL A 188 12.69 -3.31 -17.18
CA VAL A 188 11.61 -4.02 -16.51
C VAL A 188 11.14 -5.19 -17.38
N TYR A 189 10.99 -6.35 -16.75
CA TYR A 189 10.57 -7.59 -17.41
C TYR A 189 9.35 -8.22 -16.71
N GLY A 190 8.75 -9.19 -17.38
CA GLY A 190 7.87 -10.20 -16.80
C GLY A 190 8.57 -11.56 -16.74
N ASP A 191 8.51 -12.22 -15.59
CA ASP A 191 9.11 -13.54 -15.33
C ASP A 191 8.07 -14.53 -14.80
N SER A 192 8.34 -15.83 -14.95
CA SER A 192 7.50 -16.92 -14.49
C SER A 192 7.39 -17.05 -12.96
N THR A 193 8.37 -16.53 -12.22
CA THR A 193 8.45 -16.57 -10.76
C THR A 193 8.43 -15.19 -10.12
N ALA A 194 8.26 -15.15 -8.79
CA ALA A 194 8.33 -13.92 -8.01
C ALA A 194 8.87 -14.17 -6.60
N ASP A 195 9.97 -14.92 -6.53
CA ASP A 195 10.58 -15.38 -5.29
C ASP A 195 11.81 -14.54 -4.91
N SER A 196 12.39 -13.81 -5.87
CA SER A 196 13.47 -12.87 -5.60
C SER A 196 12.93 -11.51 -5.17
N THR A 197 13.75 -10.75 -4.45
CA THR A 197 13.50 -9.35 -4.10
C THR A 197 13.40 -8.44 -5.32
N SER A 198 14.04 -8.78 -6.45
CA SER A 198 13.94 -7.99 -7.70
C SER A 198 12.62 -8.22 -8.44
N GLU A 199 11.84 -9.24 -8.06
CA GLU A 199 10.50 -9.54 -8.57
C GLU A 199 9.37 -9.01 -7.65
N GLN A 200 9.75 -8.28 -6.61
CA GLN A 200 8.85 -7.78 -5.58
C GLN A 200 8.90 -6.26 -5.51
N TRP A 201 7.77 -5.66 -5.14
CA TRP A 201 7.56 -4.23 -5.20
C TRP A 201 6.95 -3.71 -3.91
N PHE A 202 7.17 -2.45 -3.59
CA PHE A 202 6.43 -1.74 -2.53
C PHE A 202 5.84 -0.45 -3.09
N LEU A 203 4.78 0.03 -2.44
CA LEU A 203 3.99 1.15 -2.93
C LEU A 203 4.08 2.32 -1.95
N GLN A 204 4.15 3.53 -2.49
CA GLN A 204 4.03 4.75 -1.70
C GLN A 204 2.84 5.55 -2.27
N PRO A 205 1.76 5.78 -1.48
CA PRO A 205 0.63 6.55 -1.95
C PRO A 205 1.01 8.03 -2.06
N ALA A 206 0.37 8.72 -3.00
CA ALA A 206 0.47 10.17 -3.13
C ALA A 206 -0.86 10.74 -3.60
N LYS A 207 -1.29 11.84 -2.97
CA LYS A 207 -2.37 12.65 -3.51
C LYS A 207 -1.82 13.66 -4.51
N TYR A 208 -2.41 13.70 -5.70
CA TYR A 208 -2.13 14.73 -6.69
C TYR A 208 -3.43 15.18 -7.33
N GLU A 209 -3.75 16.47 -7.23
CA GLU A 209 -5.07 17.01 -7.55
C GLU A 209 -6.16 16.25 -6.76
N ASN A 210 -7.13 15.67 -7.46
CA ASN A 210 -8.20 14.86 -6.88
C ASN A 210 -7.91 13.35 -6.96
N ASP A 211 -6.77 12.95 -7.53
CA ASP A 211 -6.42 11.55 -7.75
C ASP A 211 -5.56 10.99 -6.62
N LEU A 212 -5.84 9.75 -6.23
CA LEU A 212 -4.90 8.91 -5.51
C LEU A 212 -4.01 8.20 -6.52
N LEU A 213 -2.71 8.39 -6.37
CA LEU A 213 -1.67 7.77 -7.18
C LEU A 213 -0.72 6.97 -6.29
N PHE A 214 0.09 6.11 -6.91
CA PHE A 214 1.10 5.33 -6.23
C PHE A 214 2.43 5.41 -6.97
N PHE A 215 3.50 5.71 -6.25
CA PHE A 215 4.83 5.32 -6.72
C PHE A 215 4.99 3.82 -6.47
N ILE A 216 5.59 3.12 -7.43
CA ILE A 216 5.80 1.67 -7.37
C ILE A 216 7.31 1.46 -7.42
N TYR A 217 7.89 0.98 -6.34
CA TYR A 217 9.33 0.82 -6.20
C TYR A 217 9.71 -0.64 -6.15
N ASN A 218 10.84 -0.99 -6.74
CA ASN A 218 11.37 -2.34 -6.65
C ASN A 218 12.00 -2.58 -5.27
N ARG A 219 11.77 -3.76 -4.67
CA ARG A 219 12.29 -4.08 -3.33
C ARG A 219 13.82 -4.19 -3.31
N GLU A 220 14.44 -4.76 -4.34
CA GLU A 220 15.90 -4.96 -4.40
C GLU A 220 16.64 -3.66 -4.65
N TYR A 221 16.22 -2.89 -5.65
CA TYR A 221 16.98 -1.74 -6.13
C TYR A 221 16.48 -0.40 -5.64
N ASN A 222 15.28 -0.34 -5.03
CA ASN A 222 14.62 0.91 -4.64
C ASN A 222 14.32 1.86 -5.82
N ASP A 223 14.47 1.38 -7.06
CA ASP A 223 14.21 2.13 -8.28
C ASP A 223 12.69 2.25 -8.52
N ALA A 224 12.25 3.46 -8.89
CA ALA A 224 10.84 3.72 -9.17
C ALA A 224 10.45 3.28 -10.59
N LEU A 225 9.36 2.53 -10.73
CA LEU A 225 8.81 2.14 -12.03
C LEU A 225 8.38 3.39 -12.81
N LYS A 226 8.94 3.59 -14.01
CA LYS A 226 8.62 4.68 -14.93
C LYS A 226 8.42 4.20 -16.36
N LEU A 227 7.90 5.09 -17.21
CA LEU A 227 7.90 4.92 -18.66
C LEU A 227 8.93 5.87 -19.31
N GLY A 228 9.74 5.33 -20.21
CA GLY A 228 10.76 6.06 -20.98
C GLY A 228 10.24 6.67 -22.28
N GLY A 229 11.14 6.77 -23.26
CA GLY A 229 10.83 7.26 -24.61
C GLY A 229 9.95 6.31 -25.42
N ILE A 230 9.41 6.81 -26.53
CA ILE A 230 8.66 6.00 -27.51
C ILE A 230 9.65 5.05 -28.21
N VAL A 231 9.26 3.80 -28.40
CA VAL A 231 10.14 2.75 -28.97
C VAL A 231 9.66 2.16 -30.28
N ASP A 232 8.42 2.44 -30.70
CA ASP A 232 7.87 1.89 -31.94
C ASP A 232 6.82 2.80 -32.62
N GLY A 233 6.31 2.34 -33.76
CA GLY A 233 5.23 3.02 -34.50
C GLY A 233 3.87 3.00 -33.81
N SER A 234 3.65 2.07 -32.87
CA SER A 234 2.47 2.00 -32.01
C SER A 234 2.49 3.05 -30.89
N ARG A 235 3.62 3.76 -30.76
CA ARG A 235 3.90 4.75 -29.72
C ARG A 235 3.99 4.15 -28.31
N ASP A 236 4.33 2.87 -28.23
CA ASP A 236 4.62 2.22 -26.96
C ASP A 236 5.83 2.88 -26.30
N ARG A 237 5.84 2.91 -24.97
CA ARG A 237 6.96 3.42 -24.17
C ARG A 237 7.53 2.30 -23.33
N MET A 238 8.84 2.10 -23.39
CA MET A 238 9.51 1.06 -22.61
C MET A 238 9.49 1.38 -21.11
N ALA A 239 9.26 0.38 -20.27
CA ALA A 239 9.26 0.53 -18.82
C ALA A 239 10.65 0.33 -18.22
N PHE A 240 10.98 1.16 -17.24
CA PHE A 240 12.27 1.15 -16.55
C PHE A 240 12.10 1.30 -15.04
N GLY A 241 13.07 0.81 -14.28
CA GLY A 241 13.35 1.28 -12.92
C GLY A 241 14.21 2.53 -13.02
N HIS A 242 13.74 3.63 -12.43
CA HIS A 242 14.44 4.90 -12.42
C HIS A 242 15.48 4.98 -11.30
N ASP A 243 16.71 5.29 -11.68
CA ASP A 243 17.78 5.67 -10.74
C ASP A 243 17.61 7.14 -10.33
N GLY A 244 16.92 7.38 -9.21
CA GLY A 244 16.70 8.73 -8.68
C GLY A 244 15.49 8.90 -7.75
N GLU A 245 15.45 10.04 -7.06
CA GLU A 245 14.32 10.44 -6.22
C GLU A 245 13.13 10.88 -7.09
N VAL A 246 11.92 10.41 -6.73
CA VAL A 246 10.69 10.73 -7.48
C VAL A 246 9.51 11.16 -6.62
N ALA A 247 9.58 11.02 -5.30
CA ALA A 247 8.43 11.20 -4.41
C ALA A 247 7.89 12.64 -4.44
N GLY A 248 8.75 13.61 -4.74
CA GLY A 248 8.40 15.01 -5.01
C GLY A 248 7.58 15.25 -6.29
N LEU A 249 7.53 14.29 -7.22
CA LEU A 249 7.07 14.46 -8.60
C LEU A 249 5.97 13.45 -9.02
N PRO A 250 4.82 13.37 -8.31
CA PRO A 250 3.77 12.38 -8.60
C PRO A 250 3.20 12.52 -10.01
N ALA A 251 3.08 13.74 -10.55
CA ALA A 251 2.62 13.97 -11.92
C ALA A 251 3.46 13.23 -12.97
N LEU A 252 4.76 13.04 -12.69
CA LEU A 252 5.74 12.51 -13.63
C LEU A 252 6.01 11.03 -13.46
N TYR A 253 5.95 10.49 -12.23
CA TYR A 253 6.45 9.15 -11.90
C TYR A 253 5.46 8.22 -11.18
N SER A 254 4.22 8.65 -10.97
CA SER A 254 3.23 7.82 -10.27
C SER A 254 2.22 7.15 -11.19
N TRP A 255 1.53 6.15 -10.64
CA TRP A 255 0.63 5.25 -11.32
C TRP A 255 -0.77 5.33 -10.71
N MET A 256 -1.78 5.35 -11.58
CA MET A 256 -3.17 5.11 -11.21
C MET A 256 -3.41 3.60 -11.18
N VAL A 257 -4.21 3.15 -10.21
CA VAL A 257 -4.61 1.74 -10.04
C VAL A 257 -6.14 1.60 -10.07
N PRO A 258 -6.78 1.85 -11.23
CA PRO A 258 -8.22 1.64 -11.36
C PRO A 258 -8.55 0.15 -11.52
N ARG A 259 -9.81 -0.19 -11.28
CA ARG A 259 -10.34 -1.52 -11.58
C ARG A 259 -10.24 -1.80 -13.09
N PHE A 260 -9.81 -3.00 -13.45
CA PHE A 260 -9.86 -3.48 -14.82
C PHE A 260 -11.30 -3.86 -15.20
N TRP A 261 -11.72 -3.42 -16.38
CA TRP A 261 -12.96 -3.82 -17.02
C TRP A 261 -12.65 -4.15 -18.48
N THR A 262 -13.12 -5.29 -18.96
CA THR A 262 -13.15 -5.55 -20.40
C THR A 262 -14.24 -4.70 -21.03
N ALA A 263 -13.93 -4.04 -22.14
CA ALA A 263 -14.98 -3.45 -22.97
C ALA A 263 -15.94 -4.57 -23.40
N ALA A 264 -17.24 -4.39 -23.16
CA ALA A 264 -18.30 -5.28 -23.60
C ALA A 264 -18.51 -5.18 -25.11
#